data_AF-A0A257AUA8-F1
#
_entry.id   AF-A0A257AUA8-F1
#
_cell.length_a   1.000
_cell.length_b   1.000
_cell.length_c   1.000
_cell.angle_alpha   90.00
_cell.angle_beta   90.00
_cell.angle_gamma   90.00
#
_symmetry.space_group_name_H-M   'P 1'
#
loop_
_entity.id
_entity.type
_entity.pdbx_description
1 polymer ?
#
loop_
_entity_poly.entity_id
_entity_poly.type
_entity_poly.pdbx_seq_one_letter_code
_entity_poly.pdbx_strand_id
1 'polypeptide(L)'
;MQLRFDGDALWLEGREVSAELRLEAVGSTASRISALPEVRQALHDLQLAFRRPPGLVADGRDMGTVVFPDAKLKVFLTANAAMRAERRYKQLISKGISANIDDLRADLEARDARDRSR
;
A
#
# COMPACT_ATOMS: atom_id res chain seq x y z
N MET A 1 -16.01 -3.23 -11.28
CA MET A 1 -15.02 -2.16 -11.03
C MET A 1 -14.05 -2.13 -12.20
N GLN A 2 -14.04 -1.07 -12.98
CA GLN A 2 -13.08 -0.87 -14.07
C GLN A 2 -11.84 -0.16 -13.54
N LEU A 3 -10.81 -0.94 -13.23
CA LEU A 3 -9.50 -0.47 -12.78
C LEU A 3 -8.48 -0.65 -13.92
N ARG A 4 -7.77 0.43 -14.28
CA ARG A 4 -6.73 0.40 -15.32
C ARG A 4 -5.48 1.11 -14.86
N PHE A 5 -4.33 0.51 -15.12
CA PHE A 5 -3.01 1.08 -14.92
C PHE A 5 -2.42 1.45 -16.28
N ASP A 6 -1.90 2.67 -16.40
CA ASP A 6 -1.26 3.19 -17.61
C ASP A 6 0.01 3.95 -17.21
N GLY A 7 1.15 3.26 -17.20
CA GLY A 7 2.38 3.75 -16.57
C GLY A 7 2.15 4.08 -15.09
N ASP A 8 2.42 5.33 -14.71
CA ASP A 8 2.19 5.85 -13.35
C ASP A 8 0.74 6.32 -13.11
N ALA A 9 -0.11 6.32 -14.15
CA ALA A 9 -1.50 6.77 -14.06
C ALA A 9 -2.44 5.61 -13.69
N LEU A 10 -3.28 5.85 -12.69
CA LEU A 10 -4.30 4.93 -12.22
C LEU A 10 -5.68 5.49 -12.54
N TRP A 11 -6.47 4.67 -13.21
CA TRP A 11 -7.81 5.01 -13.66
C TRP A 11 -8.84 4.13 -12.95
N LEU A 12 -9.87 4.75 -12.41
CA LEU A 12 -11.01 4.10 -11.79
C LEU A 12 -12.29 4.61 -12.45
N GLU A 13 -13.06 3.70 -13.06
CA GLU A 13 -14.32 4.04 -13.75
C GLU A 13 -14.15 5.19 -14.77
N GLY A 14 -13.06 5.15 -15.53
CA GLY A 14 -12.75 6.17 -16.55
C GLY A 14 -12.19 7.49 -16.01
N ARG A 15 -12.02 7.64 -14.69
CA ARG A 15 -11.43 8.83 -14.06
C ARG A 15 -10.00 8.54 -13.60
N GLU A 16 -9.07 9.44 -13.91
CA GLU A 16 -7.71 9.42 -13.39
C GLU A 16 -7.71 9.80 -11.90
N VAL A 17 -7.06 9.02 -11.03
CA VAL A 17 -7.10 9.19 -9.57
C VAL A 17 -5.72 9.13 -8.88
N SER A 18 -4.61 9.15 -9.61
CA SER A 18 -3.27 8.92 -9.02
C SER A 18 -2.86 9.97 -8.01
N ALA A 19 -3.21 11.23 -8.26
CA ALA A 19 -2.89 12.33 -7.35
C ALA A 19 -3.64 12.17 -6.01
N GLU A 20 -4.92 11.79 -6.09
CA GLU A 20 -5.81 11.61 -4.93
C GLU A 20 -5.37 10.44 -4.07
N LEU A 21 -4.99 9.32 -4.67
CA LEU A 21 -4.48 8.14 -3.95
C LEU A 21 -3.19 8.41 -3.19
N ARG A 22 -2.45 9.47 -3.52
CA ARG A 22 -1.21 9.86 -2.84
C ARG A 22 -1.43 10.77 -1.64
N LEU A 23 -2.66 11.22 -1.40
CA LEU A 23 -3.01 12.04 -0.23
C LEU A 23 -2.88 11.23 1.06
N GLU A 24 -2.43 11.87 2.13
CA GLU A 24 -2.24 11.22 3.43
C GLU A 24 -3.56 10.62 3.93
N ALA A 25 -4.63 11.43 3.94
CA ALA A 25 -5.95 11.04 4.41
C ALA A 25 -6.49 9.76 3.71
N VAL A 26 -6.15 9.58 2.42
CA VAL A 26 -6.53 8.37 1.67
C VAL A 26 -5.73 7.17 2.17
N GLY A 27 -4.42 7.30 2.39
CA GLY A 27 -3.58 6.25 2.97
C GLY A 27 -4.02 5.84 4.39
N SER A 28 -4.35 6.81 5.24
CA SER A 28 -4.87 6.56 6.59
C SER A 28 -6.21 5.82 6.55
N THR A 29 -7.13 6.26 5.68
CA THR A 29 -8.42 5.59 5.48
C THR A 29 -8.25 4.17 4.93
N ALA A 30 -7.38 3.98 3.93
CA ALA A 30 -7.04 2.66 3.36
C ALA A 30 -6.52 1.69 4.42
N SER A 31 -5.67 2.18 5.34
CA SER A 31 -5.14 1.38 6.45
C SER A 31 -6.23 0.92 7.43
N ARG A 32 -7.27 1.74 7.63
CA ARG A 32 -8.42 1.39 8.49
C ARG A 32 -9.37 0.41 7.81
N ILE A 33 -9.77 0.68 6.57
CA ILE A 33 -10.72 -0.18 5.83
C ILE A 33 -10.13 -1.54 5.47
N SER A 34 -8.81 -1.63 5.26
CA SER A 34 -8.14 -2.91 4.96
C SER A 34 -8.14 -3.90 6.12
N ALA A 35 -8.52 -3.46 7.33
CA ALA A 35 -8.73 -4.35 8.47
C ALA A 35 -10.02 -5.18 8.35
N LEU A 36 -10.99 -4.73 7.53
CA LEU A 36 -12.30 -5.34 7.42
C LEU A 36 -12.23 -6.61 6.55
N PRO A 37 -12.58 -7.80 7.09
CA PRO A 37 -12.50 -9.06 6.35
C PRO A 37 -13.31 -9.05 5.04
N GLU A 38 -14.48 -8.42 5.04
CA GLU A 38 -15.37 -8.36 3.88
C GLU A 38 -14.75 -7.54 2.74
N VAL A 39 -14.07 -6.44 3.08
CA VAL A 39 -13.33 -5.62 2.10
C VAL A 39 -12.17 -6.43 1.52
N ARG A 40 -11.41 -7.14 2.36
CA ARG A 40 -10.31 -8.00 1.90
C ARG A 40 -10.81 -9.10 0.98
N GLN A 41 -11.90 -9.77 1.36
CA GLN A 41 -12.50 -10.84 0.57
C GLN A 41 -12.99 -10.32 -0.79
N ALA A 42 -13.65 -9.16 -0.82
CA ALA A 42 -14.12 -8.55 -2.06
C ALA A 42 -12.99 -8.16 -3.03
N LEU A 43 -11.79 -7.86 -2.50
CA LEU A 43 -10.62 -7.50 -3.30
C LEU A 43 -9.71 -8.69 -3.63
N HIS A 44 -9.94 -9.87 -3.04
CA HIS A 44 -9.04 -11.02 -3.18
C HIS A 44 -8.97 -11.51 -4.63
N ASP A 45 -10.13 -11.76 -5.25
CA ASP A 45 -10.20 -12.26 -6.62
C ASP A 45 -9.67 -11.24 -7.63
N LEU A 46 -9.88 -9.95 -7.34
CA LEU A 46 -9.30 -8.87 -8.13
C LEU A 46 -7.77 -8.93 -8.12
N GLN A 47 -7.15 -9.12 -6.95
CA GLN A 47 -5.69 -9.23 -6.83
C GLN A 47 -5.16 -10.47 -7.57
N LEU A 48 -5.82 -11.63 -7.42
CA LEU A 48 -5.46 -12.85 -8.14
C LEU A 48 -5.50 -12.67 -9.66
N ALA A 49 -6.46 -11.90 -10.18
CA ALA A 49 -6.63 -11.65 -11.62
C ALA A 49 -5.47 -10.86 -12.27
N PHE A 50 -4.57 -10.26 -11.47
CA PHE A 50 -3.35 -9.60 -11.96
C PHE A 50 -2.23 -10.59 -12.30
N ARG A 51 -2.29 -11.85 -11.83
CA ARG A 51 -1.28 -12.86 -12.14
C ARG A 51 -1.46 -13.36 -13.58
N ARG A 52 -0.77 -12.71 -14.52
CA ARG A 52 -0.82 -12.96 -15.96
C ARG A 52 0.57 -13.20 -16.54
N PRO A 53 0.71 -13.87 -17.69
CA PRO A 53 1.97 -13.92 -18.42
C PRO A 53 2.47 -12.50 -18.80
N PRO A 54 3.79 -12.26 -18.86
CA PRO A 54 4.88 -13.21 -18.60
C PRO A 54 5.17 -13.42 -17.10
N GLY A 55 4.57 -12.63 -16.21
CA GLY A 55 4.74 -12.72 -14.76
C GLY A 55 4.16 -11.50 -14.04
N LEU A 56 4.26 -11.51 -12.72
CA LEU A 56 3.76 -10.44 -11.85
C LEU A 56 4.77 -10.16 -10.73
N VAL A 57 5.02 -8.87 -10.49
CA VAL A 57 5.61 -8.39 -9.23
C VAL A 57 4.45 -7.81 -8.41
N ALA A 58 4.15 -8.43 -7.27
CA ALA A 58 3.10 -7.98 -6.36
C ALA A 58 3.73 -7.32 -5.13
N ASP A 59 3.42 -6.05 -4.90
CA ASP A 59 3.81 -5.30 -3.70
C ASP A 59 2.62 -5.17 -2.75
N GLY A 60 2.84 -5.43 -1.46
CA GLY A 60 1.80 -5.42 -0.44
C GLY A 60 2.25 -6.02 0.89
N ARG A 61 1.31 -6.17 1.83
CA ARG A 61 1.59 -6.64 3.20
C ARG A 61 1.56 -8.16 3.32
N ASP A 62 0.62 -8.81 2.65
CA ASP A 62 0.26 -10.23 2.80
C ASP A 62 0.31 -10.99 1.46
N MET A 63 1.05 -10.44 0.48
CA MET A 63 1.15 -11.02 -0.87
C MET A 63 1.73 -12.43 -0.85
N GLY A 64 2.77 -12.68 -0.06
CA GLY A 64 3.43 -13.98 0.00
C GLY A 64 2.83 -14.97 1.00
N THR A 65 1.92 -14.53 1.87
CA THR A 65 1.33 -15.35 2.94
C THR A 65 -0.14 -15.67 2.69
N VAL A 66 -0.90 -14.74 2.10
CA VAL A 66 -2.35 -14.87 1.88
C VAL A 66 -2.70 -14.89 0.41
N VAL A 67 -2.28 -13.89 -0.36
CA VAL A 67 -2.76 -13.70 -1.75
C VAL A 67 -2.11 -14.68 -2.72
N PHE A 68 -0.78 -14.83 -2.65
CA PHE A 68 0.02 -15.74 -3.49
C PHE A 68 0.91 -16.63 -2.62
N PRO A 69 0.31 -17.54 -1.81
CA PRO A 69 1.08 -18.44 -0.95
C PRO A 69 1.97 -19.40 -1.77
N ASP A 70 1.63 -19.64 -3.03
CA ASP A 70 2.37 -20.44 -4.01
C ASP A 70 3.44 -19.66 -4.80
N ALA A 71 3.68 -18.38 -4.47
CA ALA A 71 4.70 -17.57 -5.14
C ALA A 71 6.09 -18.21 -5.03
N LYS A 72 6.75 -18.39 -6.18
CA LYS A 72 8.10 -19.00 -6.29
C LYS A 72 9.20 -18.19 -5.58
N LEU A 73 9.05 -16.86 -5.55
CA LEU A 73 9.95 -15.94 -4.87
C LEU A 73 9.14 -15.01 -3.98
N LYS A 74 9.55 -14.90 -2.71
CA LYS A 74 8.95 -14.01 -1.70
C LYS A 74 10.05 -13.17 -1.08
N VAL A 75 9.86 -11.85 -1.06
CA VAL A 75 10.80 -10.91 -0.46
C VAL A 75 10.08 -10.15 0.65
N PHE A 76 10.66 -10.14 1.85
CA PHE A 76 10.19 -9.32 2.96
C PHE A 76 11.17 -8.19 3.21
N LEU A 77 10.79 -6.97 2.84
CA LEU A 77 11.62 -5.79 3.02
C LEU A 77 11.30 -5.14 4.38
N THR A 78 12.30 -5.04 5.25
CA THR A 78 12.17 -4.44 6.58
C THR A 78 13.17 -3.31 6.81
N ALA A 79 12.81 -2.39 7.71
CA ALA A 79 13.66 -1.30 8.19
C ALA A 79 13.11 -0.81 9.53
N ASN A 80 13.97 -0.24 10.38
CA ASN A 80 13.50 0.35 11.63
C ASN A 80 12.51 1.52 11.38
N ALA A 81 11.65 1.82 12.35
CA ALA A 81 10.60 2.84 12.20
C ALA A 81 11.19 4.24 11.97
N ALA A 82 12.29 4.58 12.66
CA ALA A 82 12.96 5.87 12.52
C ALA A 82 13.44 6.14 11.07
N MET A 83 14.10 5.17 10.43
CA MET A 83 14.57 5.29 9.05
C MET A 83 13.40 5.41 8.06
N ARG A 84 12.29 4.68 8.31
CA ARG A 84 11.09 4.81 7.47
C ARG A 84 10.44 6.18 7.63
N ALA A 85 10.38 6.72 8.86
CA ALA A 85 9.88 8.06 9.13
C ALA A 85 10.75 9.12 8.47
N GLU A 86 12.08 9.02 8.58
CA GLU A 86 13.02 9.94 7.93
C GLU A 86 12.91 9.91 6.41
N ARG A 87 12.84 8.71 5.80
CA ARG A 87 12.63 8.57 4.35
C ARG A 87 11.32 9.23 3.92
N ARG A 88 10.23 9.00 4.67
CA ARG A 88 8.92 9.58 4.36
C ARG A 88 8.91 11.10 4.53
N TYR A 89 9.55 11.61 5.58
CA TYR A 89 9.74 13.04 5.81
C TYR A 89 10.44 13.69 4.61
N LYS A 90 11.58 13.14 4.16
CA LYS A 90 12.30 13.63 2.98
C LYS A 90 11.44 13.64 1.71
N GLN A 91 10.61 12.61 1.51
CA GLN A 91 9.68 12.54 0.36
C GLN A 91 8.58 13.60 0.40
N LEU A 92 8.12 14.00 1.59
CA LEU A 92 7.09 15.04 1.74
C LEU A 92 7.69 16.43 1.54
N ILE A 93 8.84 16.69 2.16
CA ILE A 93 9.59 17.95 1.99
C ILE A 93 9.99 18.16 0.52
N SER A 94 10.44 17.11 -0.19
CA SER A 94 10.79 17.21 -1.61
C SER A 94 9.58 17.53 -2.51
N LYS A 95 8.35 17.37 -2.00
CA LYS A 95 7.09 17.70 -2.69
C LYS A 95 6.50 19.03 -2.21
N GLY A 96 7.20 19.77 -1.35
CA GLY A 96 6.71 21.02 -0.76
C GLY A 96 5.63 20.83 0.30
N ILE A 97 5.48 19.61 0.85
CA ILE A 97 4.48 19.29 1.88
C ILE A 97 5.16 19.38 3.24
N SER A 98 4.69 20.28 4.11
CA SER A 98 5.13 20.34 5.50
C SER A 98 4.73 19.06 6.24
N ALA A 99 5.65 18.52 7.03
CA ALA A 99 5.41 17.32 7.81
C ALA A 99 6.18 17.41 9.14
N ASN A 100 5.69 16.75 10.17
CA ASN A 100 6.40 16.59 11.43
C ASN A 100 6.95 15.15 11.50
N ILE A 101 8.24 15.00 11.79
CA ILE A 101 8.91 13.70 11.83
C ILE A 101 8.42 12.82 12.99
N ASP A 102 8.07 13.43 14.13
CA ASP A 102 7.57 12.71 15.30
C ASP A 102 6.18 12.15 15.05
N ASP A 103 5.30 12.94 14.41
CA ASP A 103 3.96 12.49 14.00
C ASP A 103 4.06 11.34 12.99
N LEU A 104 4.95 11.47 11.99
CA LEU A 104 5.20 10.41 11.01
C LEU A 104 5.73 9.12 11.66
N ARG A 105 6.58 9.24 12.68
CA ARG A 105 7.10 8.08 13.42
C ARG A 105 5.97 7.40 14.18
N ALA A 106 5.18 8.16 14.94
CA ALA A 106 4.06 7.63 15.71
C ALA A 106 3.03 6.93 14.79
N ASP A 107 2.72 7.53 13.65
CA ASP A 107 1.82 6.95 12.65
C ASP A 107 2.35 5.63 12.08
N LEU A 108 3.66 5.55 11.78
CA LEU A 108 4.29 4.34 11.27
C LEU A 108 4.31 3.23 12.33
N GLU A 109 4.60 3.56 13.58
CA GLU A 109 4.56 2.59 14.69
C GLU A 109 3.14 2.07 14.93
N ALA A 110 2.14 2.95 14.90
CA ALA A 110 0.73 2.57 15.02
C ALA A 110 0.24 1.72 13.83
N ARG A 111 0.78 1.94 12.62
CA ARG A 111 0.49 1.10 11.45
C ARG A 111 1.13 -0.27 11.60
N ASP A 112 2.40 -0.34 11.96
CA ASP A 112 3.10 -1.61 12.16
C ASP A 112 2.45 -2.46 13.24
N ALA A 113 2.04 -1.86 14.36
CA ALA A 113 1.34 -2.56 15.43
C ALA A 113 0.05 -3.21 14.93
N ARG A 114 -0.70 -2.53 14.06
CA ARG A 114 -1.92 -3.06 13.43
C ARG A 114 -1.65 -4.11 12.36
N ASP A 115 -0.52 -4.02 11.66
CA ASP A 115 -0.14 -4.99 10.61
C ASP A 115 0.43 -6.28 11.22
N ARG A 116 1.05 -6.21 12.42
CA ARG A 116 1.61 -7.39 13.12
C ARG A 116 0.58 -8.32 13.75
N SER A 117 -0.65 -7.88 13.96
CA SER A 117 -1.72 -8.66 14.60
C SER A 117 -2.68 -9.31 13.59
N ARG A 118 -2.34 -9.31 12.29
CA ARG A 118 -3.19 -9.77 11.18
C ARG A 118 -2.76 -11.13 10.64
#